data_AF-A0A642KW66-F1
#
_entry.id   AF-A0A642KW66-F1
#
_cell.length_a   1.000
_cell.length_b   1.000
_cell.length_c   1.000
_cell.angle_alpha   90.00
_cell.angle_beta   90.00
_cell.angle_gamma   90.00
#
_symmetry.space_group_name_H-M   'P 1'
#
loop_
_entity.id
_entity.type
_entity.pdbx_description
1 polymer ?
#
loop_
_entity_poly.entity_id
_entity_poly.type
_entity_poly.pdbx_seq_one_letter_code
_entity_poly.pdbx_strand_id
1 'polypeptide(L)'
;IVDKVLTPDDDMELSRTKTIKETYDFILKDLDEAIERLPVDVASGRISKGAAYALKAEVCLQGAAYLDDTNEKRDYYTQARTASESLFGLNKYSLDPDFKGLFNDYSVGTNSSEIILGVYNISENTSFQNTWMQELVPNMNMDKAIDGVWEKWPLDKNFEGWMDRAPSQEVTDAFLVIDKDGVAKPWNEASYYTEDFKQGKLWVNDAIYGYRDKRFAATIVYDSCRFFTSLVTTRLKGNIHYLSNKEQARHVTKSGYVYRKGVYEDKWLWYSDPTNYHYVVLRLGRSYLNYAEAMLRLGDKSSAIEYINKTRDVHGGLPGLTATTSLEDVWKYYKI
;
A
#
# COMPACT_ATOMS: atom_id res chain seq x y z
N ILE A 1 -16.26 10.79 -24.96
CA ILE A 1 -15.09 11.66 -24.71
C ILE A 1 -15.60 13.09 -24.70
N VAL A 2 -15.10 13.94 -23.79
CA VAL A 2 -15.36 15.38 -23.78
C VAL A 2 -14.01 16.07 -23.94
N ASP A 3 -13.75 16.63 -25.11
CA ASP A 3 -12.47 17.23 -25.51
C ASP A 3 -12.57 18.75 -25.70
N LYS A 4 -13.76 19.31 -25.47
CA LYS A 4 -14.02 20.75 -25.46
C LYS A 4 -14.91 21.13 -24.28
N VAL A 5 -14.90 22.40 -23.92
CA VAL A 5 -15.90 22.95 -23.00
C VAL A 5 -17.26 22.90 -23.68
N LEU A 6 -18.22 22.25 -23.03
CA LEU A 6 -19.61 22.18 -23.50
C LEU A 6 -20.32 23.50 -23.21
N THR A 7 -21.22 23.86 -24.12
CA THR A 7 -22.08 25.05 -24.04
C THR A 7 -23.55 24.63 -24.00
N PRO A 8 -24.48 25.52 -23.61
CA PRO A 8 -25.91 25.22 -23.64
C PRO A 8 -26.46 24.84 -25.02
N ASP A 9 -25.73 25.15 -26.10
CA ASP A 9 -26.11 24.85 -27.49
C ASP A 9 -25.62 23.46 -27.95
N ASP A 10 -24.77 22.79 -27.17
CA ASP A 10 -24.27 21.44 -27.48
C ASP A 10 -25.31 20.36 -27.16
N ASP A 11 -25.26 19.27 -27.92
CA ASP A 11 -26.00 18.06 -27.58
C ASP A 11 -25.40 17.41 -26.34
N MET A 12 -26.19 17.36 -25.27
CA MET A 12 -25.81 16.81 -23.97
C MET A 12 -26.04 15.30 -23.88
N GLU A 13 -26.65 14.66 -24.89
CA GLU A 13 -26.81 13.20 -24.99
C GLU A 13 -25.51 12.52 -25.47
N LEU A 14 -24.41 12.81 -24.78
CA LEU A 14 -23.09 12.30 -25.12
C LEU A 14 -23.03 10.78 -24.92
N SER A 15 -22.82 10.08 -26.03
CA SER A 15 -22.57 8.65 -26.01
C SER A 15 -21.23 8.31 -25.36
N ARG A 16 -21.15 7.11 -24.76
CA ARG A 16 -19.87 6.52 -24.36
C ARG A 16 -19.04 6.22 -25.60
N THR A 17 -17.74 6.08 -25.42
CA THR A 17 -16.82 5.57 -26.45
C THR A 17 -17.30 4.21 -26.96
N LYS A 18 -16.99 3.92 -28.23
CA LYS A 18 -17.42 2.66 -28.86
C LYS A 18 -16.68 1.46 -28.29
N THR A 19 -15.42 1.66 -27.90
CA THR A 19 -14.57 0.62 -27.33
C THR A 19 -13.86 1.13 -26.09
N ILE A 20 -13.44 0.19 -25.24
CA ILE A 20 -12.58 0.52 -24.09
C ILE A 20 -11.25 1.10 -24.59
N LYS A 21 -10.71 0.57 -25.70
CA LYS A 21 -9.47 1.05 -26.32
C LYS A 21 -9.53 2.54 -26.65
N GLU A 22 -10.63 3.02 -27.24
CA GLU A 22 -10.81 4.44 -27.58
C GLU A 22 -10.67 5.34 -26.33
N THR A 23 -11.19 4.90 -25.18
CA THR A 23 -11.02 5.62 -23.91
C THR A 23 -9.56 5.65 -23.45
N TYR A 24 -8.88 4.49 -23.47
CA TYR A 24 -7.50 4.41 -23.01
C TYR A 24 -6.53 5.13 -23.95
N ASP A 25 -6.71 5.01 -25.27
CA ASP A 25 -5.91 5.75 -26.26
C ASP A 25 -6.05 7.26 -26.06
N PHE A 26 -7.24 7.75 -25.72
CA PHE A 26 -7.46 9.15 -25.40
C PHE A 26 -6.66 9.59 -24.16
N ILE A 27 -6.70 8.80 -23.07
CA ILE A 27 -5.92 9.08 -21.85
C ILE A 27 -4.41 9.02 -22.14
N LEU A 28 -3.95 8.03 -22.90
CA LEU A 28 -2.54 7.86 -23.25
C LEU A 28 -2.02 9.02 -24.10
N LYS A 29 -2.85 9.54 -25.02
CA LYS A 29 -2.54 10.74 -25.79
C LYS A 29 -2.33 11.96 -24.88
N ASP A 30 -3.23 12.20 -23.93
CA ASP A 30 -3.07 13.31 -22.96
C ASP A 30 -1.78 13.17 -22.14
N LEU A 31 -1.44 11.94 -21.74
CA LEU A 31 -0.21 11.66 -21.01
C LEU A 31 1.05 11.90 -21.87
N ASP A 32 1.01 11.55 -23.14
CA ASP A 32 2.12 11.82 -24.08
C ASP A 32 2.34 13.32 -24.26
N GLU A 33 1.27 14.08 -24.49
CA GLU A 33 1.34 15.54 -24.56
C GLU A 33 1.84 16.16 -23.25
N ALA A 34 1.46 15.60 -22.10
CA ALA A 34 1.94 16.04 -20.80
C ALA A 34 3.44 15.74 -20.62
N ILE A 35 3.92 14.57 -21.02
CA ILE A 35 5.34 14.17 -20.93
C ILE A 35 6.23 15.14 -21.72
N GLU A 36 5.77 15.61 -22.87
CA GLU A 36 6.52 16.58 -23.69
C GLU A 36 6.67 17.94 -22.99
N ARG A 37 5.64 18.38 -22.26
CA ARG A 37 5.52 19.75 -21.72
C ARG A 37 5.93 19.88 -20.25
N LEU A 38 5.83 18.81 -19.47
CA LEU A 38 6.12 18.85 -18.04
C LEU A 38 7.63 18.86 -17.75
N PRO A 39 8.09 19.64 -16.76
CA PRO A 39 9.47 19.60 -16.32
C PRO A 39 9.78 18.35 -15.48
N VAL A 40 11.05 17.94 -15.45
CA VAL A 40 11.54 16.86 -14.58
C VAL A 40 11.60 17.33 -13.12
N ASP A 41 12.07 18.56 -12.91
CA ASP A 41 12.25 19.16 -11.60
C ASP A 41 11.09 20.09 -11.25
N VAL A 42 10.37 19.71 -10.20
CA VAL A 42 9.26 20.46 -9.62
C VAL A 42 9.31 20.35 -8.11
N ALA A 43 8.64 21.29 -7.42
CA ALA A 43 8.38 21.18 -6.00
C ALA A 43 7.50 19.96 -5.69
N SER A 44 7.66 19.37 -4.51
CA SER A 44 6.86 18.23 -4.06
C SER A 44 5.36 18.54 -4.16
N GLY A 45 4.59 17.57 -4.66
CA GLY A 45 3.15 17.70 -4.89
C GLY A 45 2.74 18.30 -6.23
N ARG A 46 3.68 18.90 -6.98
CA ARG A 46 3.42 19.30 -8.37
C ARG A 46 3.58 18.11 -9.32
N ILE A 47 2.79 18.09 -10.39
CA ILE A 47 2.90 17.06 -11.43
C ILE A 47 4.20 17.28 -12.20
N SER A 48 5.03 16.25 -12.25
CA SER A 48 6.30 16.22 -12.97
C SER A 48 6.23 15.35 -14.22
N LYS A 49 7.25 15.45 -15.08
CA LYS A 49 7.45 14.49 -16.19
C LYS A 49 7.52 13.04 -15.70
N GLY A 50 8.17 12.80 -14.55
CA GLY A 50 8.23 11.48 -13.94
C GLY A 50 6.86 10.96 -13.51
N ALA A 51 5.99 11.82 -12.99
CA ALA A 51 4.62 11.46 -12.64
C ALA A 51 3.81 11.04 -13.89
N ALA A 52 3.98 11.75 -15.00
CA ALA A 52 3.32 11.40 -16.26
C ALA A 52 3.81 10.05 -16.83
N TYR A 53 5.12 9.77 -16.79
CA TYR A 53 5.65 8.44 -17.17
C TYR A 53 5.13 7.31 -16.27
N ALA A 54 5.14 7.51 -14.95
CA ALA A 54 4.67 6.50 -14.00
C ALA A 54 3.18 6.19 -14.21
N LEU A 55 2.35 7.23 -14.39
CA LEU A 55 0.92 7.06 -14.65
C LEU A 55 0.68 6.42 -16.02
N LYS A 56 1.44 6.79 -17.06
CA LYS A 56 1.35 6.16 -18.39
C LYS A 56 1.58 4.64 -18.30
N ALA A 57 2.59 4.21 -17.55
CA ALA A 57 2.85 2.78 -17.36
C ALA A 57 1.66 2.06 -16.68
N GLU A 58 1.04 2.66 -15.66
CA GLU A 58 -0.14 2.10 -14.98
C GLU A 58 -1.36 2.03 -15.90
N VAL A 59 -1.64 3.11 -16.63
CA VAL A 59 -2.76 3.19 -17.57
C VAL A 59 -2.60 2.16 -18.69
N CYS A 60 -1.40 1.96 -19.22
CA CYS A 60 -1.12 0.93 -20.21
C CYS A 60 -1.41 -0.49 -19.68
N LEU A 61 -0.93 -0.82 -18.48
CA LEU A 61 -1.18 -2.14 -17.87
C LEU A 61 -2.67 -2.38 -17.61
N GLN A 62 -3.34 -1.38 -17.05
CA GLN A 62 -4.78 -1.45 -16.78
C GLN A 62 -5.58 -1.56 -18.09
N GLY A 63 -5.25 -0.75 -19.10
CA GLY A 63 -5.87 -0.80 -20.41
C GLY A 63 -5.74 -2.17 -21.05
N ALA A 64 -4.53 -2.75 -21.02
CA ALA A 64 -4.27 -4.06 -21.60
C ALA A 64 -5.10 -5.18 -20.92
N ALA A 65 -5.41 -5.05 -19.62
CA ALA A 65 -6.27 -5.99 -18.92
C ALA A 65 -7.72 -5.99 -19.43
N TYR A 66 -8.18 -4.91 -20.06
CA TYR A 66 -9.54 -4.77 -20.61
C TYR A 66 -9.64 -4.99 -22.11
N LEU A 67 -8.53 -5.11 -22.82
CA LEU A 67 -8.55 -5.44 -24.24
C LEU A 67 -8.78 -6.94 -24.44
N ASP A 68 -9.25 -7.33 -25.62
CA ASP A 68 -9.34 -8.75 -26.01
C ASP A 68 -8.22 -9.14 -26.96
N ASP A 69 -7.88 -8.25 -27.91
CA ASP A 69 -6.88 -8.49 -28.93
C ASP A 69 -5.46 -8.60 -28.35
N THR A 70 -4.75 -9.66 -28.73
CA THR A 70 -3.41 -9.96 -28.21
C THR A 70 -2.35 -8.96 -28.68
N ASN A 71 -2.47 -8.44 -29.90
CA ASN A 71 -1.52 -7.47 -30.44
C ASN A 71 -1.69 -6.11 -29.78
N GLU A 72 -2.93 -5.66 -29.57
CA GLU A 72 -3.21 -4.41 -28.86
C GLU A 72 -2.74 -4.48 -27.40
N LYS A 73 -2.94 -5.62 -26.72
CA LYS A 73 -2.34 -5.87 -25.39
C LYS A 73 -0.83 -5.74 -25.43
N ARG A 74 -0.19 -6.39 -26.40
CA ARG A 74 1.28 -6.37 -26.54
C ARG A 74 1.80 -4.97 -26.81
N ASP A 75 1.07 -4.16 -27.57
CA ASP A 75 1.39 -2.75 -27.79
C ASP A 75 1.36 -1.97 -26.46
N TYR A 76 0.28 -2.08 -25.68
CA TYR A 76 0.19 -1.41 -24.38
C TYR A 76 1.28 -1.86 -23.41
N TYR A 77 1.60 -3.16 -23.34
CA TYR A 77 2.73 -3.64 -22.53
C TYR A 77 4.08 -3.06 -22.99
N THR A 78 4.27 -2.90 -24.30
CA THR A 78 5.47 -2.28 -24.87
C THR A 78 5.56 -0.80 -24.49
N GLN A 79 4.44 -0.07 -24.56
CA GLN A 79 4.36 1.31 -24.10
C GLN A 79 4.62 1.44 -22.59
N ALA A 80 4.09 0.53 -21.77
CA ALA A 80 4.35 0.50 -20.32
C ALA A 80 5.83 0.30 -20.01
N ARG A 81 6.49 -0.62 -20.72
CA ARG A 81 7.94 -0.85 -20.64
C ARG A 81 8.70 0.44 -20.97
N THR A 82 8.44 1.05 -22.12
CA THR A 82 9.16 2.27 -22.56
C THR A 82 8.93 3.46 -21.64
N ALA A 83 7.71 3.66 -21.12
CA ALA A 83 7.43 4.71 -20.16
C ALA A 83 8.19 4.50 -18.84
N SER A 84 8.25 3.25 -18.37
CA SER A 84 9.01 2.89 -17.17
C SER A 84 10.52 3.06 -17.36
N GLU A 85 11.08 2.61 -18.48
CA GLU A 85 12.50 2.80 -18.82
C GLU A 85 12.85 4.30 -18.89
N SER A 86 11.95 5.11 -19.46
CA SER A 86 12.11 6.57 -19.50
C SER A 86 12.07 7.20 -18.11
N LEU A 87 11.16 6.75 -17.24
CA LEU A 87 11.09 7.15 -15.83
C LEU A 87 12.40 6.83 -15.10
N PHE A 88 12.92 5.61 -15.25
CA PHE A 88 14.16 5.19 -14.60
C PHE A 88 15.37 5.96 -15.16
N GLY A 89 15.38 6.23 -16.46
CA GLY A 89 16.39 7.04 -17.16
C GLY A 89 16.45 8.50 -16.73
N LEU A 90 15.43 9.02 -16.01
CA LEU A 90 15.52 10.33 -15.37
C LEU A 90 16.59 10.38 -14.26
N ASN A 91 17.01 9.23 -13.72
CA ASN A 91 18.02 9.10 -12.65
C ASN A 91 17.75 10.01 -11.43
N LYS A 92 16.47 10.25 -11.14
CA LYS A 92 16.01 11.17 -10.11
C LYS A 92 15.47 10.49 -8.86
N TYR A 93 14.88 9.31 -9.03
CA TYR A 93 14.18 8.60 -7.98
C TYR A 93 15.02 7.45 -7.45
N SER A 94 14.89 7.15 -6.15
CA SER A 94 15.51 5.99 -5.52
C SER A 94 14.54 5.40 -4.50
N LEU A 95 14.67 4.11 -4.19
CA LEU A 95 13.86 3.51 -3.12
C LEU A 95 14.29 4.06 -1.77
N ASP A 96 13.31 4.39 -0.94
CA ASP A 96 13.54 4.81 0.43
C ASP A 96 13.71 3.58 1.32
N PRO A 97 14.80 3.46 2.10
CA PRO A 97 14.97 2.34 3.02
C PRO A 97 13.94 2.39 4.16
N ASP A 98 13.38 3.56 4.50
CA ASP A 98 12.33 3.68 5.51
C ASP A 98 10.93 3.53 4.89
N PHE A 99 10.57 2.28 4.58
CA PHE A 99 9.25 1.96 4.04
C PHE A 99 8.11 2.37 4.98
N LYS A 100 8.32 2.38 6.31
CA LYS A 100 7.29 2.79 7.26
C LYS A 100 7.06 4.29 7.14
N GLY A 101 8.13 5.08 7.20
CA GLY A 101 8.08 6.53 7.12
C GLY A 101 7.43 7.05 5.83
N LEU A 102 7.64 6.37 4.69
CA LEU A 102 6.99 6.69 3.41
C LEU A 102 5.48 6.92 3.50
N PHE A 103 4.79 6.21 4.40
CA PHE A 103 3.34 6.26 4.53
C PHE A 103 2.87 6.75 5.90
N ASN A 104 3.73 6.70 6.91
CA ASN A 104 3.36 6.89 8.31
C ASN A 104 4.05 8.11 8.97
N ASP A 105 4.87 8.84 8.22
CA ASP A 105 5.55 10.05 8.69
C ASP A 105 5.48 11.12 7.59
N TYR A 106 4.89 12.27 7.92
CA TYR A 106 4.71 13.36 6.97
C TYR A 106 6.03 13.91 6.42
N SER A 107 7.04 14.05 7.28
CA SER A 107 8.34 14.60 6.92
C SER A 107 9.10 13.63 6.03
N VAL A 108 9.12 12.34 6.36
CA VAL A 108 9.73 11.31 5.51
C VAL A 108 9.02 11.29 4.15
N GLY A 109 7.69 11.20 4.14
CA GLY A 109 6.90 11.18 2.90
C GLY A 109 7.13 12.40 2.01
N THR A 110 7.17 13.61 2.58
CA THR A 110 7.35 14.85 1.80
C THR A 110 8.75 14.98 1.19
N ASN A 111 9.77 14.40 1.84
CA ASN A 111 11.18 14.54 1.45
C ASN A 111 11.75 13.31 0.74
N SER A 112 11.00 12.21 0.65
CA SER A 112 11.49 10.98 0.03
C SER A 112 11.67 11.10 -1.47
N SER A 113 12.82 10.65 -1.97
CA SER A 113 13.09 10.50 -3.41
C SER A 113 12.37 9.31 -4.04
N GLU A 114 11.66 8.48 -3.27
CA GLU A 114 10.83 7.40 -3.81
C GLU A 114 9.47 7.91 -4.30
N ILE A 115 8.93 8.96 -3.69
CA ILE A 115 7.59 9.47 -3.99
C ILE A 115 7.66 10.34 -5.26
N ILE A 116 7.03 9.85 -6.32
CA ILE A 116 6.98 10.50 -7.64
C ILE A 116 5.88 11.57 -7.64
N LEU A 117 4.74 11.26 -7.02
CA LEU A 117 3.62 12.16 -6.82
C LEU A 117 2.94 11.86 -5.48
N GLY A 118 2.78 12.89 -4.66
CA GLY A 118 2.01 12.85 -3.42
C GLY A 118 1.01 14.01 -3.36
N VAL A 119 -0.05 13.84 -2.58
CA VAL A 119 -0.98 14.91 -2.20
C VAL A 119 -0.69 15.27 -0.75
N TYR A 120 -0.46 16.56 -0.48
CA TYR A 120 -0.02 17.05 0.83
C TYR A 120 -1.05 18.00 1.41
N ASN A 121 -1.53 17.65 2.59
CA ASN A 121 -2.44 18.44 3.41
C ASN A 121 -1.65 19.01 4.61
N ILE A 122 -1.91 20.26 4.93
CA ILE A 122 -1.20 20.98 6.00
C ILE A 122 -2.11 21.24 7.19
N SER A 123 -1.53 21.30 8.38
CA SER A 123 -2.25 21.38 9.65
C SER A 123 -3.09 22.66 9.81
N GLU A 124 -2.83 23.70 9.03
CA GLU A 124 -3.57 24.96 9.01
C GLU A 124 -5.02 24.78 8.54
N ASN A 125 -5.30 23.75 7.73
CA ASN A 125 -6.64 23.48 7.21
C ASN A 125 -7.06 22.00 7.32
N THR A 126 -6.26 21.18 7.99
CA THR A 126 -6.46 19.75 8.12
C THR A 126 -6.31 19.33 9.57
N SER A 127 -7.29 18.60 10.08
CA SER A 127 -7.22 17.91 11.38
C SER A 127 -7.29 16.40 11.19
N PHE A 128 -6.99 15.63 12.23
CA PHE A 128 -7.00 14.16 12.20
C PHE A 128 -8.26 13.58 11.53
N GLN A 129 -9.44 14.09 11.88
CA GLN A 129 -10.74 13.66 11.33
C GLN A 129 -10.89 13.89 9.82
N ASN A 130 -10.07 14.76 9.22
CA ASN A 130 -10.06 15.05 7.79
C ASN A 130 -9.11 14.14 7.00
N THR A 131 -8.47 13.16 7.66
CA THR A 131 -7.49 12.25 7.07
C THR A 131 -7.98 10.81 7.09
N TRP A 132 -7.27 9.90 6.41
CA TRP A 132 -7.58 8.46 6.51
C TRP A 132 -7.39 7.91 7.92
N MET A 133 -6.62 8.56 8.80
CA MET A 133 -6.46 8.08 10.16
C MET A 133 -7.80 7.98 10.91
N GLN A 134 -8.77 8.83 10.59
CA GLN A 134 -10.12 8.72 11.12
C GLN A 134 -10.77 7.38 10.76
N GLU A 135 -10.55 6.85 9.56
CA GLU A 135 -11.16 5.61 9.08
C GLU A 135 -10.30 4.37 9.40
N LEU A 136 -9.06 4.56 9.84
CA LEU A 136 -8.10 3.48 10.12
C LEU A 136 -7.87 3.23 11.61
N VAL A 137 -8.04 4.24 12.48
CA VAL A 137 -7.82 4.11 13.93
C VAL A 137 -9.10 3.64 14.63
N PRO A 138 -9.04 2.64 15.53
CA PRO A 138 -10.22 2.19 16.28
C PRO A 138 -10.87 3.30 17.12
N ASN A 139 -12.13 3.12 17.47
CA ASN A 139 -12.78 3.92 18.51
C ASN A 139 -12.85 3.11 19.81
N MET A 140 -11.92 3.33 20.71
CA MET A 140 -11.89 2.64 22.00
C MET A 140 -11.38 3.57 23.09
N ASN A 141 -12.23 3.82 24.08
CA ASN A 141 -11.93 4.72 25.19
C ASN A 141 -12.51 4.19 26.50
N MET A 142 -12.19 4.89 27.59
CA MET A 142 -12.56 4.47 28.95
C MET A 142 -14.06 4.17 29.12
N ASP A 143 -14.94 4.93 28.47
CA ASP A 143 -16.40 4.79 28.58
C ASP A 143 -16.95 3.60 27.79
N LYS A 144 -16.24 3.19 26.73
CA LYS A 144 -16.69 2.17 25.78
C LYS A 144 -16.38 0.74 26.21
N ALA A 145 -15.44 0.50 27.12
CA ALA A 145 -15.20 -0.87 27.56
C ALA A 145 -16.28 -1.42 28.48
N ILE A 146 -16.51 -2.73 28.40
CA ILE A 146 -17.16 -3.50 29.46
C ILE A 146 -16.26 -3.61 30.70
N ASP A 147 -16.86 -3.88 31.85
CA ASP A 147 -16.17 -3.97 33.14
C ASP A 147 -15.03 -5.02 33.11
N GLY A 148 -13.89 -4.69 33.74
CA GLY A 148 -12.75 -5.60 33.87
C GLY A 148 -11.73 -5.58 32.72
N VAL A 149 -12.05 -4.91 31.59
CA VAL A 149 -11.14 -4.88 30.43
C VAL A 149 -9.90 -4.05 30.73
N TRP A 150 -10.02 -2.87 31.35
CA TRP A 150 -8.89 -1.97 31.58
C TRP A 150 -7.97 -2.40 32.71
N GLU A 151 -8.51 -3.12 33.68
CA GLU A 151 -7.75 -3.77 34.75
C GLU A 151 -6.87 -4.89 34.19
N LYS A 152 -7.37 -5.61 33.18
CA LYS A 152 -6.67 -6.75 32.57
C LYS A 152 -5.78 -6.35 31.40
N TRP A 153 -6.24 -5.42 30.57
CA TRP A 153 -5.62 -4.95 29.34
C TRP A 153 -5.62 -3.43 29.30
N PRO A 154 -4.73 -2.77 30.06
CA PRO A 154 -4.71 -1.32 30.14
C PRO A 154 -4.59 -0.66 28.77
N LEU A 155 -5.27 0.47 28.63
CA LEU A 155 -5.15 1.37 27.49
C LEU A 155 -4.50 2.67 27.99
N ASP A 156 -3.37 3.07 27.40
CA ASP A 156 -2.63 4.26 27.87
C ASP A 156 -3.33 5.56 27.47
N LYS A 157 -3.83 5.60 26.24
CA LYS A 157 -4.62 6.71 25.68
C LYS A 157 -5.77 6.16 24.84
N ASN A 158 -6.88 6.89 24.84
CA ASN A 158 -8.04 6.55 24.02
C ASN A 158 -7.67 6.48 22.54
N PHE A 159 -8.31 5.59 21.79
CA PHE A 159 -8.33 5.67 20.33
C PHE A 159 -9.63 6.35 19.90
N GLU A 160 -9.51 7.38 19.08
CA GLU A 160 -10.61 8.31 18.75
C GLU A 160 -10.93 8.35 17.24
N GLY A 161 -10.44 7.36 16.49
CA GLY A 161 -10.86 7.18 15.10
C GLY A 161 -12.24 6.52 15.02
N TRP A 162 -12.82 6.47 13.83
CA TRP A 162 -14.08 5.82 13.48
C TRP A 162 -13.84 4.68 12.49
N MET A 163 -12.95 3.75 12.85
CA MET A 163 -12.52 2.68 11.96
C MET A 163 -13.67 2.03 11.17
N ASP A 164 -13.54 1.96 9.85
CA ASP A 164 -14.53 1.33 8.95
C ASP A 164 -13.94 0.12 8.21
N ARG A 165 -12.61 0.00 8.19
CA ARG A 165 -11.86 -1.03 7.46
C ARG A 165 -10.84 -1.69 8.36
N ALA A 166 -10.72 -3.01 8.23
CA ALA A 166 -9.68 -3.79 8.88
C ALA A 166 -9.01 -4.69 7.83
N PRO A 167 -7.69 -4.96 7.94
CA PRO A 167 -7.03 -5.95 7.09
C PRO A 167 -7.72 -7.31 7.22
N SER A 168 -7.89 -8.01 6.10
CA SER A 168 -8.34 -9.40 6.12
C SER A 168 -7.18 -10.34 6.48
N GLN A 169 -7.50 -11.57 6.86
CA GLN A 169 -6.47 -12.57 7.14
C GLN A 169 -5.63 -12.85 5.89
N GLU A 170 -6.23 -12.84 4.68
CA GLU A 170 -5.53 -13.05 3.42
C GLU A 170 -4.46 -11.98 3.15
N VAL A 171 -4.76 -10.70 3.45
CA VAL A 171 -3.77 -9.62 3.36
C VAL A 171 -2.64 -9.84 4.35
N THR A 172 -2.96 -10.27 5.57
CA THR A 172 -1.95 -10.59 6.58
C THR A 172 -1.12 -11.80 6.20
N ASP A 173 -1.70 -12.82 5.58
CA ASP A 173 -1.01 -14.05 5.14
C ASP A 173 -0.04 -13.80 3.99
N ALA A 174 -0.31 -12.81 3.15
CA ALA A 174 0.53 -12.47 2.00
C ALA A 174 1.96 -12.02 2.39
N PHE A 175 2.15 -11.46 3.59
CA PHE A 175 3.48 -11.08 4.07
C PHE A 175 4.27 -12.33 4.48
N LEU A 176 5.35 -12.63 3.76
CA LEU A 176 6.16 -13.82 4.02
C LEU A 176 6.93 -13.75 5.34
N VAL A 177 7.48 -14.90 5.73
CA VAL A 177 8.37 -15.11 6.87
C VAL A 177 9.71 -15.58 6.34
N ILE A 178 10.80 -14.99 6.81
CA ILE A 178 12.14 -15.51 6.54
C ILE A 178 12.36 -16.68 7.50
N ASP A 179 12.24 -17.90 6.98
CA ASP A 179 12.39 -19.12 7.77
C ASP A 179 13.86 -19.37 8.14
N LYS A 180 14.12 -20.33 9.03
CA LYS A 180 15.47 -20.63 9.54
C LYS A 180 16.47 -21.07 8.47
N ASP A 181 15.98 -21.59 7.35
CA ASP A 181 16.78 -21.94 6.17
C ASP A 181 17.09 -20.73 5.27
N GLY A 182 16.63 -19.54 5.64
CA GLY A 182 16.79 -18.30 4.88
C GLY A 182 15.79 -18.14 3.72
N VAL A 183 14.85 -19.07 3.54
CA VAL A 183 13.83 -19.00 2.48
C VAL A 183 12.59 -18.26 2.98
N ALA A 184 12.05 -17.38 2.15
CA ALA A 184 10.81 -16.69 2.46
C ALA A 184 9.59 -17.58 2.19
N LYS A 185 8.78 -17.86 3.21
CA LYS A 185 7.62 -18.78 3.16
C LYS A 185 6.36 -18.13 3.77
N PRO A 186 5.15 -18.61 3.43
CA PRO A 186 3.96 -18.32 4.22
C PRO A 186 4.17 -18.70 5.69
N TRP A 187 3.61 -17.93 6.63
CA TRP A 187 3.86 -18.14 8.07
C TRP A 187 3.39 -19.51 8.55
N ASN A 188 2.32 -20.05 7.96
CA ASN A 188 1.75 -21.34 8.29
C ASN A 188 2.54 -22.52 7.69
N GLU A 189 3.54 -22.24 6.84
CA GLU A 189 4.46 -23.23 6.26
C GLU A 189 5.87 -23.15 6.88
N ALA A 190 6.20 -22.04 7.55
CA ALA A 190 7.50 -21.83 8.18
C ALA A 190 7.71 -22.72 9.42
N SER A 191 8.96 -23.14 9.65
CA SER A 191 9.33 -24.04 10.77
C SER A 191 8.94 -23.49 12.15
N TYR A 192 8.89 -22.16 12.31
CA TYR A 192 8.43 -21.52 13.54
C TYR A 192 7.00 -21.92 13.93
N TYR A 193 6.12 -22.14 12.95
CA TYR A 193 4.75 -22.56 13.20
C TYR A 193 4.58 -24.08 13.10
N THR A 194 5.16 -24.72 12.09
CA THR A 194 4.92 -26.15 11.81
C THR A 194 5.70 -27.08 12.74
N GLU A 195 6.89 -26.67 13.19
CA GLU A 195 7.81 -27.50 13.97
C GLU A 195 7.98 -27.00 15.41
N ASP A 196 8.24 -25.70 15.59
CA ASP A 196 8.57 -25.12 16.90
C ASP A 196 7.33 -24.92 17.77
N PHE A 197 6.29 -24.27 17.22
CA PHE A 197 5.11 -23.90 17.99
C PHE A 197 4.43 -25.14 18.62
N LYS A 198 4.18 -25.05 19.93
CA LYS A 198 3.46 -26.05 20.71
C LYS A 198 2.30 -25.38 21.43
N GLN A 199 1.08 -25.67 20.97
CA GLN A 199 -0.15 -25.15 21.57
C GLN A 199 -0.17 -25.40 23.08
N GLY A 200 -0.52 -24.37 23.85
CA GLY A 200 -0.56 -24.42 25.32
C GLY A 200 0.80 -24.37 26.02
N LYS A 201 1.92 -24.35 25.28
CA LYS A 201 3.28 -24.27 25.84
C LYS A 201 4.04 -23.02 25.38
N LEU A 202 3.87 -22.64 24.11
CA LEU A 202 4.56 -21.49 23.51
C LEU A 202 3.55 -20.42 23.09
N TRP A 203 4.04 -19.19 22.96
CA TRP A 203 3.26 -18.07 22.48
C TRP A 203 3.12 -18.15 20.96
N VAL A 204 1.88 -18.20 20.48
CA VAL A 204 1.60 -18.23 19.03
C VAL A 204 2.09 -16.97 18.33
N ASN A 205 2.16 -15.84 19.06
CA ASN A 205 2.62 -14.55 18.55
C ASN A 205 4.01 -14.64 17.91
N ASP A 206 4.95 -15.29 18.60
CA ASP A 206 6.34 -15.45 18.14
C ASP A 206 6.39 -16.27 16.84
N ALA A 207 5.53 -17.28 16.72
CA ALA A 207 5.47 -18.15 15.55
C ALA A 207 4.85 -17.49 14.32
N ILE A 208 3.85 -16.62 14.50
CA ILE A 208 3.08 -16.05 13.37
C ILE A 208 3.45 -14.61 13.03
N TYR A 209 4.07 -13.86 13.95
CA TYR A 209 4.47 -12.47 13.73
C TYR A 209 5.98 -12.23 13.86
N GLY A 210 6.76 -13.24 14.25
CA GLY A 210 8.22 -13.20 14.18
C GLY A 210 8.73 -13.28 12.74
N TYR A 211 9.90 -12.68 12.49
CA TYR A 211 10.67 -12.80 11.23
C TYR A 211 9.89 -12.50 9.94
N ARG A 212 8.83 -11.68 10.04
CA ARG A 212 8.01 -11.27 8.90
C ARG A 212 8.79 -10.35 7.98
N ASP A 213 8.35 -10.30 6.73
CA ASP A 213 8.57 -9.20 5.81
C ASP A 213 8.48 -7.86 6.56
N LYS A 214 9.47 -6.98 6.40
CA LYS A 214 9.53 -5.68 7.10
C LYS A 214 8.30 -4.81 6.84
N ARG A 215 7.65 -4.98 5.67
CA ARG A 215 6.42 -4.29 5.30
C ARG A 215 5.23 -4.72 6.15
N PHE A 216 5.26 -5.91 6.78
CA PHE A 216 4.19 -6.40 7.65
C PHE A 216 3.97 -5.46 8.83
N ALA A 217 5.00 -5.24 9.67
CA ALA A 217 4.88 -4.39 10.84
C ALA A 217 4.69 -2.90 10.47
N ALA A 218 5.13 -2.47 9.29
CA ALA A 218 4.85 -1.13 8.77
C ALA A 218 3.38 -0.95 8.33
N THR A 219 2.69 -2.06 7.98
CA THR A 219 1.34 -2.04 7.38
C THR A 219 0.26 -2.51 8.32
N ILE A 220 0.57 -3.43 9.24
CA ILE A 220 -0.40 -4.15 10.08
C ILE A 220 -0.08 -3.90 11.55
N VAL A 221 -1.12 -3.52 12.29
CA VAL A 221 -1.20 -3.65 13.74
C VAL A 221 -1.81 -5.02 14.03
N TYR A 222 -1.14 -5.82 14.85
CA TYR A 222 -1.52 -7.19 15.21
C TYR A 222 -1.55 -7.37 16.74
N ASP A 223 -2.01 -8.52 17.23
CA ASP A 223 -2.08 -8.78 18.67
C ASP A 223 -0.72 -8.59 19.34
N SER A 224 -0.68 -7.96 20.51
CA SER A 224 0.52 -7.74 21.32
C SER A 224 1.62 -6.89 20.67
N CYS A 225 1.29 -6.03 19.70
CA CYS A 225 2.20 -4.99 19.21
C CYS A 225 1.88 -3.62 19.81
N ARG A 226 2.82 -2.66 19.71
CA ARG A 226 2.55 -1.26 20.07
C ARG A 226 1.82 -0.56 18.92
N PHE A 227 0.76 0.15 19.26
CA PHE A 227 0.07 1.09 18.36
C PHE A 227 -0.11 2.40 19.09
N PHE A 228 0.47 3.48 18.56
CA PHE A 228 0.77 4.68 19.34
C PHE A 228 1.52 4.29 20.65
N THR A 229 1.04 4.76 21.80
CA THR A 229 1.62 4.47 23.12
C THR A 229 1.08 3.19 23.76
N SER A 230 0.02 2.59 23.23
CA SER A 230 -0.67 1.45 23.83
C SER A 230 -0.14 0.11 23.30
N LEU A 231 -0.01 -0.89 24.19
CA LEU A 231 0.09 -2.29 23.79
C LEU A 231 -1.31 -2.75 23.37
N VAL A 232 -1.50 -3.10 22.10
CA VAL A 232 -2.82 -3.56 21.64
C VAL A 232 -2.99 -5.06 21.85
N THR A 233 -4.19 -5.48 22.25
CA THR A 233 -4.59 -6.88 22.35
C THR A 233 -5.89 -7.08 21.58
N THR A 234 -5.82 -7.95 20.58
CA THR A 234 -6.91 -8.26 19.65
C THR A 234 -7.47 -9.66 19.88
N ARG A 235 -6.90 -10.42 20.82
CA ARG A 235 -7.48 -11.65 21.38
C ARG A 235 -8.88 -11.42 21.97
N LEU A 236 -9.61 -12.50 22.21
CA LEU A 236 -10.93 -12.45 22.85
C LEU A 236 -10.90 -11.62 24.15
N LYS A 237 -11.73 -10.57 24.17
CA LYS A 237 -11.82 -9.57 25.25
C LYS A 237 -10.52 -8.79 25.51
N GLY A 238 -9.65 -8.67 24.52
CA GLY A 238 -8.50 -7.76 24.51
C GLY A 238 -8.93 -6.30 24.34
N ASN A 239 -8.04 -5.34 24.59
CA ASN A 239 -8.37 -3.92 24.67
C ASN A 239 -8.98 -3.33 23.39
N ILE A 240 -8.69 -3.86 22.21
CA ILE A 240 -9.29 -3.39 20.94
C ILE A 240 -10.17 -4.45 20.27
N HIS A 241 -10.54 -5.50 21.01
CA HIS A 241 -11.44 -6.55 20.52
C HIS A 241 -12.91 -6.14 20.67
N TYR A 242 -13.76 -6.44 19.69
CA TYR A 242 -15.16 -6.01 19.69
C TYR A 242 -15.99 -6.51 20.88
N LEU A 243 -15.69 -7.69 21.42
CA LEU A 243 -16.35 -8.17 22.66
C LEU A 243 -15.97 -7.39 23.92
N SER A 244 -14.97 -6.51 23.85
CA SER A 244 -14.62 -5.61 24.95
C SER A 244 -15.40 -4.31 24.91
N ASN A 245 -16.07 -4.00 23.80
CA ASN A 245 -16.77 -2.73 23.59
C ASN A 245 -18.28 -2.90 23.87
N LYS A 246 -18.85 -2.00 24.69
CA LYS A 246 -20.30 -1.90 24.97
C LYS A 246 -21.12 -1.68 23.69
N GLU A 247 -20.52 -1.05 22.68
CA GLU A 247 -21.07 -0.82 21.34
C GLU A 247 -20.75 -1.97 20.35
N GLN A 248 -20.28 -3.12 20.85
CA GLN A 248 -19.95 -4.31 20.06
C GLN A 248 -18.89 -4.00 18.98
N ALA A 249 -19.17 -4.36 17.73
CA ALA A 249 -18.21 -4.24 16.62
C ALA A 249 -18.15 -2.85 15.97
N ARG A 250 -18.77 -1.83 16.58
CA ARG A 250 -18.75 -0.47 16.06
C ARG A 250 -17.34 0.13 16.19
N HIS A 251 -16.74 0.50 15.06
CA HIS A 251 -15.43 1.16 14.95
C HIS A 251 -14.25 0.42 15.61
N VAL A 252 -14.31 -0.90 15.71
CA VAL A 252 -13.25 -1.75 16.28
C VAL A 252 -13.01 -2.95 15.38
N THR A 253 -11.87 -3.63 15.55
CA THR A 253 -11.46 -4.68 14.61
C THR A 253 -12.31 -5.93 14.72
N LYS A 254 -12.69 -6.46 13.55
CA LYS A 254 -13.41 -7.73 13.40
C LYS A 254 -12.48 -8.88 13.00
N SER A 255 -11.39 -8.58 12.30
CA SER A 255 -10.38 -9.56 11.88
C SER A 255 -9.27 -9.78 12.89
N GLY A 256 -9.18 -8.92 13.91
CA GLY A 256 -8.07 -8.92 14.86
C GLY A 256 -6.84 -8.15 14.38
N TYR A 257 -6.94 -7.43 13.27
CA TYR A 257 -5.90 -6.55 12.72
C TYR A 257 -6.41 -5.12 12.52
N VAL A 258 -5.48 -4.16 12.48
CA VAL A 258 -5.74 -2.76 12.10
C VAL A 258 -4.69 -2.33 11.07
N TYR A 259 -5.06 -1.49 10.11
CA TYR A 259 -4.07 -0.91 9.20
C TYR A 259 -3.21 0.10 9.95
N ARG A 260 -1.89 -0.13 9.96
CA ARG A 260 -0.89 0.84 10.43
C ARG A 260 -0.46 1.78 9.31
N LYS A 261 -0.46 1.30 8.07
CA LYS A 261 -0.08 2.12 6.90
C LYS A 261 -1.06 3.28 6.75
N GLY A 262 -0.55 4.51 6.68
CA GLY A 262 -1.35 5.72 6.66
C GLY A 262 -1.75 6.21 8.06
N VAL A 263 -1.14 5.69 9.13
CA VAL A 263 -1.37 6.19 10.49
C VAL A 263 -0.08 6.75 11.07
N TYR A 264 -0.12 8.02 11.49
CA TYR A 264 1.03 8.71 12.08
C TYR A 264 1.03 8.48 13.59
N GLU A 265 2.02 7.75 14.07
CA GLU A 265 2.03 7.21 15.44
C GLU A 265 2.93 8.00 16.40
N ASP A 266 3.63 9.03 15.92
CA ASP A 266 4.68 9.75 16.66
C ASP A 266 4.17 10.48 17.90
N LYS A 267 2.87 10.79 17.90
CA LYS A 267 2.15 11.31 19.05
C LYS A 267 0.73 10.78 19.05
N TRP A 268 0.13 10.71 20.23
CA TRP A 268 -1.31 10.55 20.35
C TRP A 268 -2.01 11.76 19.74
N LEU A 269 -3.12 11.54 19.03
CA LEU A 269 -3.91 12.56 18.36
C LEU A 269 -5.37 12.46 18.78
N TRP A 270 -5.96 13.61 19.13
CA TRP A 270 -7.40 13.80 19.25
C TRP A 270 -8.00 14.08 17.87
N TYR A 271 -9.30 13.79 17.67
CA TYR A 271 -9.92 13.86 16.34
C TYR A 271 -9.84 15.24 15.69
N SER A 272 -9.85 16.31 16.49
CA SER A 272 -9.78 17.69 16.02
C SER A 272 -8.36 18.27 15.98
N ASP A 273 -7.34 17.47 16.31
CA ASP A 273 -5.96 17.98 16.36
C ASP A 273 -5.47 18.37 14.96
N PRO A 274 -4.92 19.60 14.80
CA PRO A 274 -4.26 20.02 13.57
C PRO A 274 -3.18 19.02 13.15
N THR A 275 -3.25 18.59 11.90
CA THR A 275 -2.48 17.44 11.41
C THR A 275 -2.03 17.67 9.98
N ASN A 276 -0.72 17.70 9.76
CA ASN A 276 -0.16 17.51 8.43
C ASN A 276 -0.39 16.07 8.00
N TYR A 277 -0.72 15.83 6.74
CA TYR A 277 -0.97 14.48 6.24
C TYR A 277 -0.69 14.38 4.75
N HIS A 278 -0.20 13.24 4.28
CA HIS A 278 0.07 13.01 2.87
C HIS A 278 -0.51 11.70 2.36
N TYR A 279 -0.82 11.69 1.07
CA TYR A 279 -1.22 10.51 0.32
C TYR A 279 -0.17 10.25 -0.75
N VAL A 280 0.38 9.04 -0.78
CA VAL A 280 1.29 8.60 -1.86
C VAL A 280 0.43 8.16 -3.04
N VAL A 281 0.54 8.89 -4.17
CA VAL A 281 -0.22 8.59 -5.39
C VAL A 281 0.62 7.72 -6.32
N LEU A 282 1.86 8.13 -6.61
CA LEU A 282 2.81 7.40 -7.45
C LEU A 282 4.16 7.32 -6.74
N ARG A 283 4.78 6.14 -6.78
CA ARG A 283 6.08 5.89 -6.15
C ARG A 283 6.94 4.91 -6.96
N LEU A 284 8.25 5.03 -6.86
CA LEU A 284 9.19 4.21 -7.63
C LEU A 284 9.01 2.71 -7.39
N GLY A 285 8.79 2.28 -6.15
CA GLY A 285 8.60 0.85 -5.88
C GLY A 285 7.35 0.26 -6.55
N ARG A 286 6.29 1.06 -6.78
CA ARG A 286 5.14 0.63 -7.59
C ARG A 286 5.50 0.61 -9.07
N SER A 287 6.23 1.60 -9.57
CA SER A 287 6.72 1.63 -10.96
C SER A 287 7.62 0.45 -11.29
N TYR A 288 8.46 -0.02 -10.37
CA TYR A 288 9.23 -1.26 -10.55
C TYR A 288 8.36 -2.49 -10.69
N LEU A 289 7.27 -2.60 -9.92
CA LEU A 289 6.32 -3.69 -10.06
C LEU A 289 5.52 -3.58 -11.37
N ASN A 290 5.11 -2.38 -11.77
CA ASN A 290 4.45 -2.16 -13.06
C ASN A 290 5.38 -2.60 -14.22
N TYR A 291 6.66 -2.23 -14.17
CA TYR A 291 7.65 -2.67 -15.13
C TYR A 291 7.82 -4.19 -15.12
N ALA A 292 7.96 -4.81 -13.94
CA ALA A 292 8.07 -6.26 -13.83
C ALA A 292 6.86 -6.98 -14.43
N GLU A 293 5.64 -6.49 -14.22
CA GLU A 293 4.45 -7.05 -14.86
C GLU A 293 4.53 -6.92 -16.39
N ALA A 294 4.85 -5.73 -16.92
CA ALA A 294 5.01 -5.54 -18.36
C ALA A 294 6.05 -6.52 -18.95
N MET A 295 7.18 -6.72 -18.27
CA MET A 295 8.22 -7.65 -18.69
C MET A 295 7.75 -9.10 -18.67
N LEU A 296 7.02 -9.54 -17.63
CA LEU A 296 6.42 -10.88 -17.61
C LEU A 296 5.43 -11.07 -18.76
N ARG A 297 4.58 -10.07 -19.04
CA ARG A 297 3.62 -10.10 -20.15
C ARG A 297 4.28 -10.11 -21.52
N LEU A 298 5.47 -9.52 -21.63
CA LEU A 298 6.29 -9.52 -22.85
C LEU A 298 7.18 -10.75 -23.00
N GLY A 299 7.25 -11.62 -21.97
CA GLY A 299 8.02 -12.87 -21.97
C GLY A 299 9.43 -12.75 -21.39
N ASP A 300 9.79 -11.61 -20.79
CA ASP A 300 11.10 -11.41 -20.15
C ASP A 300 11.01 -11.63 -18.63
N LYS A 301 11.15 -12.90 -18.25
CA LYS A 301 11.19 -13.33 -16.85
C LYS A 301 12.41 -12.77 -16.10
N SER A 302 13.54 -12.58 -16.79
CA SER A 302 14.80 -12.18 -16.15
C SER A 302 14.71 -10.75 -15.63
N SER A 303 14.27 -9.83 -16.50
CA SER A 303 14.05 -8.44 -16.11
C SER A 303 12.96 -8.31 -15.04
N ALA A 304 11.90 -9.12 -15.12
CA ALA A 304 10.87 -9.12 -14.10
C ALA A 304 11.41 -9.49 -12.71
N ILE A 305 12.21 -10.57 -12.61
CA ILE A 305 12.86 -10.98 -11.36
C ILE A 305 13.74 -9.86 -10.81
N GLU A 306 14.55 -9.21 -11.66
CA GLU A 306 15.42 -8.11 -11.23
C GLU A 306 14.61 -6.99 -10.56
N TYR A 307 13.51 -6.56 -11.17
CA TYR A 307 12.71 -5.44 -10.69
C TYR A 307 11.80 -5.78 -9.52
N ILE A 308 11.30 -7.02 -9.44
CA ILE A 308 10.63 -7.54 -8.24
C ILE A 308 11.62 -7.53 -7.06
N ASN A 309 12.86 -7.95 -7.29
CA ASN A 309 13.86 -8.02 -6.22
C ASN A 309 14.22 -6.66 -5.64
N LYS A 310 14.12 -5.56 -6.41
CA LYS A 310 14.38 -4.20 -5.90
C LYS A 310 13.51 -3.87 -4.68
N THR A 311 12.21 -4.18 -4.72
CA THR A 311 11.31 -3.91 -3.58
C THR A 311 11.35 -5.02 -2.54
N ARG A 312 11.57 -6.28 -2.94
CA ARG A 312 11.69 -7.40 -2.00
C ARG A 312 12.85 -7.20 -1.03
N ASP A 313 13.99 -6.76 -1.53
CA ASP A 313 15.18 -6.50 -0.72
C ASP A 313 15.03 -5.23 0.11
N VAL A 314 14.89 -4.07 -0.55
CA VAL A 314 14.93 -2.76 0.13
C VAL A 314 13.77 -2.59 1.11
N HIS A 315 12.53 -2.86 0.67
CA HIS A 315 11.34 -2.65 1.52
C HIS A 315 10.99 -3.88 2.33
N GLY A 316 11.08 -5.07 1.73
CA GLY A 316 10.67 -6.32 2.37
C GLY A 316 11.72 -6.92 3.30
N GLY A 317 13.00 -6.64 3.06
CA GLY A 317 14.10 -7.36 3.68
C GLY A 317 14.10 -8.86 3.33
N LEU A 318 13.43 -9.25 2.24
CA LEU A 318 13.24 -10.63 1.84
C LEU A 318 14.40 -11.11 0.96
N PRO A 319 14.74 -12.41 0.98
CA PRO A 319 15.62 -13.00 -0.03
C PRO A 319 15.06 -12.77 -1.44
N GLY A 320 15.97 -12.39 -2.34
CA GLY A 320 15.67 -12.21 -3.75
C GLY A 320 15.27 -13.53 -4.42
N LEU A 321 14.36 -13.45 -5.39
CA LEU A 321 14.06 -14.53 -6.32
C LEU A 321 15.28 -14.81 -7.19
N THR A 322 15.49 -16.07 -7.54
CA THR A 322 16.63 -16.52 -8.35
C THR A 322 16.21 -16.74 -9.81
N ALA A 323 17.18 -16.80 -10.73
CA ALA A 323 16.88 -17.12 -12.14
C ALA A 323 16.17 -18.49 -12.32
N THR A 324 16.38 -19.41 -11.37
CA THR A 324 15.76 -20.73 -11.32
C THR A 324 14.33 -20.74 -10.78
N THR A 325 13.82 -19.62 -10.23
CA THR A 325 12.41 -19.50 -9.81
C THR A 325 11.49 -19.77 -11.01
N SER A 326 10.47 -20.62 -10.79
CA SER A 326 9.50 -20.99 -11.82
C SER A 326 8.70 -19.78 -12.28
N LEU A 327 8.17 -19.77 -13.51
CA LEU A 327 7.37 -18.64 -13.99
C LEU A 327 6.09 -18.46 -13.15
N GLU A 328 5.49 -19.55 -12.71
CA GLU A 328 4.34 -19.54 -11.81
C GLU A 328 4.68 -18.86 -10.48
N ASP A 329 5.80 -19.22 -9.87
CA ASP A 329 6.26 -18.61 -8.62
C ASP A 329 6.63 -17.15 -8.79
N VAL A 330 7.20 -16.74 -9.93
CA VAL A 330 7.45 -15.31 -10.19
C VAL A 330 6.13 -14.53 -10.24
N TRP A 331 5.10 -15.05 -10.90
CA TRP A 331 3.76 -14.44 -10.88
C TRP A 331 3.10 -14.44 -9.51
N LYS A 332 3.33 -15.48 -8.70
CA LYS A 332 2.87 -15.57 -7.31
C LYS A 332 3.54 -14.48 -6.46
N TYR A 333 4.87 -14.41 -6.52
CA TYR A 333 5.67 -13.51 -5.70
C TYR A 333 5.65 -12.04 -6.16
N TYR A 334 5.31 -11.79 -7.42
CA TYR A 334 5.01 -10.46 -7.94
C TYR A 334 3.83 -9.79 -7.20
N LYS A 335 2.84 -10.57 -6.76
CA LYS A 335 1.60 -10.07 -6.17
C LYS A 335 1.70 -9.70 -4.68
N ILE A 336 2.84 -9.96 -4.03
CA ILE A 336 2.99 -9.89 -2.56
C ILE A 336 4.02 -8.88 -2.04
#